data_AF-A0A1M7QRN9-F1
#
_entry.id   AF-A0A1M7QRN9-F1
#
_cell.length_a   1.000
_cell.length_b   1.000
_cell.length_c   1.000
_cell.angle_alpha   90.00
_cell.angle_beta   90.00
_cell.angle_gamma   90.00
#
_symmetry.space_group_name_H-M   'P 1'
#
loop_
_entity.id
_entity.type
_entity.pdbx_description
1 polymer ?
#
loop_
_entity_poly.entity_id
_entity_poly.type
_entity_poly.pdbx_seq_one_letter_code
_entity_poly.pdbx_strand_id
1 'polypeptide(L)'
;MPWHQFSDTRLTDALVGRVDLSSGDFLLAGTDFDIAGAGDRLQLAQTYSSFTGVGGTVGDRWWLTYDRRLQVSGSDVYLVDSTGATVHFTAGSGSAYVTPAGYSQDLVKNGDGTYTITDRKTGSKDAYTSAGVLAKVTDHNGATITVTQHSGGGYKL
;
A
#
# COMPACT_ATOMS: atom_id res chain seq x y z
N MET A 1 12.49 9.01 4.97
CA MET A 1 13.69 9.85 4.77
C MET A 1 13.56 11.12 5.61
N PRO A 2 14.60 11.60 6.32
CA PRO A 2 14.46 12.59 7.40
C PRO A 2 14.24 14.05 6.95
N TRP A 3 14.04 14.33 5.66
CA TRP A 3 14.12 15.69 5.11
C TRP A 3 12.83 16.23 4.48
N HIS A 4 11.73 15.47 4.49
CA HIS A 4 10.45 15.97 4.00
C HIS A 4 9.73 16.73 5.11
N GLN A 5 9.70 18.06 4.99
CA GLN A 5 8.78 18.90 5.78
C GLN A 5 7.46 19.05 5.02
N PHE A 6 6.36 18.96 5.74
CA PHE A 6 5.02 19.05 5.16
C PHE A 6 4.27 20.25 5.75
N SER A 7 3.55 20.96 4.89
CA SER A 7 2.56 21.96 5.29
C SER A 7 1.16 21.39 5.09
N ASP A 8 0.38 21.33 6.16
CA ASP A 8 -0.95 20.68 6.18
C ASP A 8 -2.07 21.71 6.29
N THR A 9 -3.14 21.49 5.53
CA THR A 9 -4.39 22.25 5.61
C THR A 9 -5.56 21.27 5.63
N ARG A 10 -6.39 21.34 6.68
CA ARG A 10 -7.66 20.60 6.70
C ARG A 10 -8.65 21.27 5.75
N LEU A 11 -9.15 20.52 4.77
CA LEU A 11 -10.16 21.01 3.82
C LEU A 11 -11.56 20.68 4.33
N THR A 12 -11.72 19.51 4.94
CA THR A 12 -12.93 19.09 5.66
C THR A 12 -12.54 18.34 6.95
N ASP A 13 -13.52 17.77 7.64
CA ASP A 13 -13.32 16.86 8.76
C ASP A 13 -12.56 15.58 8.34
N ALA A 14 -12.87 15.05 7.15
CA ALA A 14 -12.35 13.81 6.60
C ALA A 14 -11.23 13.98 5.56
N LEU A 15 -10.92 15.20 5.10
CA LEU A 15 -9.96 15.46 4.02
C LEU A 15 -8.87 16.46 4.44
N VAL A 16 -7.60 16.06 4.24
CA VAL A 16 -6.42 16.90 4.49
C VAL A 16 -5.65 17.08 3.20
N GLY A 17 -5.32 18.33 2.88
CA GLY A 17 -4.33 18.68 1.86
C GLY A 17 -2.96 18.90 2.50
N ARG A 18 -1.92 18.43 1.83
CA ARG A 18 -0.54 18.47 2.31
C ARG A 18 0.38 18.86 1.16
N VAL A 19 1.31 19.78 1.40
CA VAL A 19 2.37 20.11 0.45
C VAL A 19 3.69 19.63 1.01
N ASP A 20 4.41 18.80 0.26
CA ASP A 20 5.82 18.54 0.53
C ASP A 20 6.63 19.79 0.19
N LEU A 21 7.19 20.45 1.20
CA LEU A 21 7.92 21.71 1.02
C LEU A 21 9.25 21.54 0.28
N SER A 22 9.76 20.32 0.17
CA SER A 22 11.01 20.03 -0.52
C SER A 22 10.80 19.77 -2.02
N SER A 23 9.66 19.19 -2.40
CA SER A 23 9.39 18.75 -3.78
C SER A 23 8.29 19.56 -4.46
N GLY A 24 7.38 20.17 -3.71
CA GLY A 24 6.19 20.82 -4.22
C GLY A 24 5.06 19.86 -4.58
N ASP A 25 5.17 18.56 -4.24
CA ASP A 25 4.08 17.61 -4.43
C ASP A 25 2.90 17.99 -3.54
N PHE A 26 1.70 18.03 -4.14
CA PHE A 26 0.46 18.27 -3.43
C PHE A 26 -0.26 16.95 -3.22
N LEU A 27 -0.37 16.56 -1.96
CA LEU A 27 -0.99 15.34 -1.50
C LEU A 27 -2.38 15.64 -0.95
N LEU A 28 -3.39 14.84 -1.32
CA LEU A 28 -4.64 14.77 -0.58
C LEU A 28 -4.73 13.42 0.10
N ALA A 29 -5.25 13.40 1.32
CA ALA A 29 -5.58 12.17 2.03
C ALA A 29 -6.98 12.30 2.64
N GLY A 30 -7.86 11.34 2.34
CA GLY A 30 -9.22 11.30 2.85
C GLY A 30 -9.62 9.91 3.34
N THR A 31 -10.41 9.84 4.40
CA THR A 31 -11.05 8.58 4.84
C THR A 31 -12.48 8.55 4.32
N ASP A 32 -12.80 7.58 3.47
CA ASP A 32 -14.12 7.49 2.83
C ASP A 32 -15.11 6.75 3.74
N PHE A 33 -14.65 5.70 4.43
CA PHE A 33 -15.40 5.10 5.52
C PHE A 33 -14.50 4.44 6.55
N ASP A 34 -15.07 4.30 7.73
CA ASP A 34 -14.41 3.77 8.92
C ASP A 34 -15.42 2.95 9.72
N ILE A 35 -15.19 1.64 9.79
CA ILE A 35 -16.05 0.70 10.51
C ILE A 35 -15.21 0.03 11.59
N ALA A 36 -15.63 0.21 12.85
CA ALA A 36 -15.07 -0.50 13.98
C ALA A 36 -15.34 -2.01 13.84
N GLY A 37 -14.26 -2.80 13.82
CA GLY A 37 -14.33 -4.26 13.85
C GLY A 37 -14.09 -4.79 15.27
N ALA A 38 -14.33 -6.09 15.47
CA ALA A 38 -13.91 -6.79 16.71
C ALA A 38 -12.38 -7.00 16.81
N GLY A 39 -11.63 -6.60 15.77
CA GLY A 39 -10.16 -6.57 15.69
C GLY A 39 -9.73 -5.31 14.92
N ASP A 40 -8.85 -5.44 13.92
CA ASP A 40 -8.50 -4.31 13.04
C ASP A 40 -9.73 -3.59 12.45
N ARG A 41 -9.60 -2.27 12.36
CA ARG A 41 -10.61 -1.37 11.80
C ARG A 41 -10.67 -1.54 10.28
N LEU A 42 -11.87 -1.71 9.73
CA LEU A 42 -12.04 -1.67 8.28
C LEU A 42 -12.11 -0.22 7.84
N GLN A 43 -11.02 0.29 7.27
CA GLN A 43 -10.91 1.64 6.78
C GLN A 43 -10.57 1.66 5.30
N LEU A 44 -11.39 2.36 4.51
CA LEU A 44 -11.01 2.78 3.17
C LEU A 44 -10.56 4.23 3.23
N ALA A 45 -9.34 4.47 2.76
CA ALA A 45 -8.82 5.80 2.55
C ALA A 45 -8.37 5.94 1.10
N GLN A 46 -8.47 7.16 0.60
CA GLN A 46 -7.98 7.56 -0.70
C GLN A 46 -6.86 8.57 -0.53
N THR A 47 -5.89 8.48 -1.43
CA THR A 47 -4.78 9.42 -1.54
C THR A 47 -4.66 9.92 -2.97
N TYR A 48 -4.23 11.16 -3.13
CA TYR A 48 -3.90 11.79 -4.40
C TYR A 48 -2.51 12.41 -4.31
N SER A 49 -1.76 12.41 -5.40
CA SER A 49 -0.51 13.15 -5.58
C SER A 49 -0.58 13.99 -6.85
N SER A 50 -0.09 15.23 -6.83
CA SER A 50 -0.04 16.05 -8.05
C SER A 50 1.05 15.56 -9.02
N PHE A 51 2.04 14.84 -8.49
CA PHE A 51 3.06 14.18 -9.30
C PHE A 51 2.50 12.97 -10.03
N THR A 52 3.14 12.62 -11.16
CA THR A 52 2.87 11.36 -11.83
C THR A 52 3.39 10.22 -10.98
N GLY A 53 2.54 9.25 -10.69
CA GLY A 53 2.89 8.11 -9.85
C GLY A 53 2.31 6.81 -10.37
N VAL A 54 2.30 5.82 -9.49
CA VAL A 54 1.69 4.52 -9.78
C VAL A 54 0.17 4.69 -9.76
N GLY A 55 -0.49 4.48 -10.91
CA GLY A 55 -1.95 4.58 -11.00
C GLY A 55 -2.65 3.53 -10.12
N GLY A 56 -3.62 3.99 -9.33
CA GLY A 56 -4.53 3.14 -8.56
C GLY A 56 -5.71 2.66 -9.39
N THR A 57 -6.62 1.95 -8.74
CA THR A 57 -7.79 1.38 -9.43
C THR A 57 -8.79 2.46 -9.87
N VAL A 58 -8.85 3.58 -9.15
CA VAL A 58 -9.82 4.69 -9.34
C VAL A 58 -9.42 5.78 -10.33
N GLY A 59 -8.17 5.80 -10.78
CA GLY A 59 -7.73 6.77 -11.77
C GLY A 59 -6.24 7.06 -11.68
N ASP A 60 -5.75 7.82 -12.67
CA ASP A 60 -4.40 8.35 -12.63
C ASP A 60 -4.24 9.28 -11.43
N ARG A 61 -3.09 9.18 -10.73
CA ARG A 61 -2.73 9.92 -9.51
C ARG A 61 -3.56 9.63 -8.25
N TRP A 62 -4.63 8.84 -8.34
CA TRP A 62 -5.43 8.43 -7.19
C TRP A 62 -5.08 7.02 -6.75
N TRP A 63 -5.11 6.79 -5.44
CA TRP A 63 -4.74 5.52 -4.84
C TRP A 63 -5.59 5.20 -3.61
N LEU A 64 -6.16 3.99 -3.56
CA LEU A 64 -6.92 3.51 -2.41
C LEU A 64 -6.06 2.64 -1.49
N THR A 65 -6.40 2.59 -0.19
CA THR A 65 -5.70 1.75 0.83
C THR A 65 -5.47 0.30 0.39
N TYR A 66 -6.38 -0.27 -0.40
CA TYR A 66 -6.35 -1.66 -0.85
C TYR A 66 -5.84 -1.84 -2.30
N ASP A 67 -5.38 -0.77 -2.96
CA ASP A 67 -4.69 -0.86 -4.27
C ASP A 67 -3.27 -1.44 -4.15
N ARG A 68 -2.82 -1.66 -2.89
CA ARG A 68 -1.58 -2.35 -2.54
C ARG A 68 -1.31 -3.54 -3.44
N ARG A 69 -0.11 -3.59 -3.99
CA ARG A 69 0.29 -4.64 -4.93
C ARG A 69 1.80 -4.82 -4.96
N LEU A 70 2.20 -5.99 -5.42
CA LEU A 70 3.57 -6.30 -5.76
C LEU A 70 3.76 -6.21 -7.27
N GLN A 71 4.81 -5.52 -7.71
CA GLN A 71 5.28 -5.55 -9.08
C GLN A 71 6.57 -6.36 -9.12
N VAL A 72 6.52 -7.53 -9.77
CA VAL A 72 7.66 -8.42 -9.93
C VAL A 72 8.42 -8.01 -11.19
N SER A 73 9.72 -7.75 -11.08
CA SER A 73 10.59 -7.35 -12.18
C SER A 73 11.88 -8.16 -12.15
N GLY A 74 11.93 -9.23 -12.95
CA GLY A 74 13.03 -10.20 -12.91
C GLY A 74 13.13 -10.86 -11.53
N SER A 75 14.26 -10.68 -10.86
CA SER A 75 14.52 -11.18 -9.50
C SER A 75 14.00 -10.27 -8.40
N ASP A 76 13.62 -9.03 -8.74
CA ASP A 76 13.28 -7.99 -7.77
C ASP A 76 11.77 -7.83 -7.65
N VAL A 77 11.34 -7.31 -6.50
CA VAL A 77 9.93 -7.04 -6.23
C VAL A 77 9.77 -5.64 -5.67
N TYR A 78 8.77 -4.93 -6.16
CA TYR A 78 8.40 -3.60 -5.69
C TYR A 78 7.04 -3.69 -5.02
N LEU A 79 6.97 -3.41 -3.73
CA LEU A 79 5.71 -3.18 -3.04
C LEU A 79 5.26 -1.77 -3.34
N VAL A 80 4.04 -1.60 -3.84
CA VAL A 80 3.31 -0.34 -3.78
C VAL A 80 2.40 -0.40 -2.56
N ASP A 81 2.65 0.42 -1.54
CA ASP A 81 2.00 0.34 -0.24
C ASP A 81 0.63 1.05 -0.20
N SER A 82 0.01 1.15 0.98
CA SER A 82 -1.32 1.76 1.14
C SER A 82 -1.37 3.26 0.80
N THR A 83 -0.22 3.90 0.65
CA THR A 83 -0.08 5.32 0.29
C THR A 83 0.34 5.54 -1.17
N GLY A 84 0.55 4.46 -1.92
CA GLY A 84 1.07 4.53 -3.29
C GLY A 84 2.59 4.65 -3.36
N ALA A 85 3.27 4.71 -2.21
CA ALA A 85 4.72 4.72 -2.15
C ALA A 85 5.31 3.34 -2.45
N THR A 86 6.52 3.32 -3.01
CA THR A 86 7.17 2.08 -3.44
C THR A 86 8.30 1.66 -2.49
N VAL A 87 8.34 0.38 -2.12
CA VAL A 87 9.46 -0.27 -1.42
C VAL A 87 10.10 -1.30 -2.34
N HIS A 88 11.41 -1.19 -2.56
CA HIS A 88 12.15 -2.08 -3.44
C HIS A 88 12.84 -3.20 -2.65
N PHE A 89 12.52 -4.44 -3.01
CA PHE A 89 13.09 -5.65 -2.47
C PHE A 89 13.97 -6.33 -3.53
N THR A 90 15.26 -6.54 -3.22
CA THR A 90 16.15 -7.30 -4.08
C THR A 90 16.10 -8.77 -3.71
N ALA A 91 16.41 -9.66 -4.67
CA ALA A 91 16.48 -11.09 -4.38
C ALA A 91 17.46 -11.39 -3.23
N GLY A 92 17.00 -12.21 -2.28
CA GLY A 92 17.81 -12.77 -1.21
C GLY A 92 18.14 -14.24 -1.45
N SER A 93 18.37 -14.98 -0.37
CA SER A 93 18.58 -16.43 -0.42
C SER A 93 17.25 -17.19 -0.35
N GLY A 94 17.04 -18.14 -1.25
CA GLY A 94 15.87 -19.02 -1.24
C GLY A 94 14.57 -18.25 -1.53
N SER A 95 13.61 -18.31 -0.61
CA SER A 95 12.30 -17.66 -0.73
C SER A 95 12.24 -16.24 -0.17
N ALA A 96 13.27 -15.79 0.54
CA ALA A 96 13.29 -14.48 1.20
C ALA A 96 13.91 -13.40 0.31
N TYR A 97 13.39 -12.19 0.43
CA TYR A 97 13.96 -11.00 -0.20
C TYR A 97 14.73 -10.15 0.81
N VAL A 98 15.64 -9.32 0.30
CA VAL A 98 16.37 -8.35 1.12
C VAL A 98 15.54 -7.08 1.26
N THR A 99 15.18 -6.78 2.50
CA THR A 99 14.49 -5.53 2.89
C THR A 99 15.46 -4.34 2.82
N PRO A 100 15.09 -3.23 2.17
CA PRO A 100 15.93 -2.03 2.13
C PRO A 100 16.09 -1.42 3.53
N ALA A 101 17.25 -0.82 3.79
CA ALA A 101 17.55 -0.23 5.10
C ALA A 101 16.51 0.84 5.47
N GLY A 102 16.03 0.80 6.71
CA GLY A 102 15.03 1.73 7.24
C GLY A 102 13.57 1.28 7.09
N TYR A 103 13.30 0.19 6.37
CA TYR A 103 11.96 -0.38 6.20
C TYR A 103 11.74 -1.57 7.15
N SER A 104 10.48 -1.79 7.57
CA SER A 104 10.11 -2.86 8.51
C SER A 104 9.39 -4.04 7.87
N GLN A 105 9.05 -3.93 6.59
CA GLN A 105 8.40 -4.97 5.79
C GLN A 105 9.40 -6.05 5.39
N ASP A 106 9.10 -7.31 5.67
CA ASP A 106 9.84 -8.47 5.16
C ASP A 106 8.99 -9.20 4.12
N LEU A 107 9.57 -9.47 2.95
CA LEU A 107 8.90 -10.13 1.83
C LEU A 107 9.40 -11.57 1.66
N VAL A 108 8.46 -12.49 1.53
CA VAL A 108 8.70 -13.90 1.20
C VAL A 108 7.87 -14.30 -0.02
N LYS A 109 8.48 -15.06 -0.93
CA LYS A 109 7.77 -15.80 -1.98
C LYS A 109 7.52 -17.23 -1.51
N ASN A 110 6.26 -17.61 -1.42
CA ASN A 110 5.81 -18.90 -0.93
C ASN A 110 6.04 -20.01 -1.96
N GLY A 111 6.01 -21.27 -1.52
CA GLY A 111 6.23 -22.44 -2.39
C GLY A 111 5.17 -22.62 -3.48
N ASP A 112 3.98 -22.06 -3.30
CA ASP A 112 2.90 -22.03 -4.29
C ASP A 112 2.99 -20.83 -5.26
N GLY A 113 4.05 -20.02 -5.13
CA GLY A 113 4.30 -18.83 -5.95
C GLY A 113 3.57 -17.58 -5.49
N THR A 114 2.75 -17.63 -4.44
CA THR A 114 2.18 -16.45 -3.79
C THR A 114 3.24 -15.69 -2.99
N TYR A 115 2.89 -14.50 -2.48
CA TYR A 115 3.81 -13.70 -1.68
C TYR A 115 3.19 -13.31 -0.35
N THR A 116 4.04 -13.09 0.64
CA THR A 116 3.64 -12.60 1.95
C THR A 116 4.57 -11.48 2.38
N ILE A 117 3.98 -10.35 2.75
CA ILE A 117 4.68 -9.30 3.49
C ILE A 117 4.33 -9.43 4.96
N THR A 118 5.34 -9.37 5.83
CA THR A 118 5.16 -9.20 7.27
C THR A 118 5.74 -7.86 7.67
N ASP A 119 4.95 -6.99 8.31
CA ASP A 119 5.48 -5.78 8.93
C ASP A 119 5.93 -6.09 10.36
N ARG A 120 7.25 -6.06 10.59
CA ARG A 120 7.86 -6.34 11.88
C ARG A 120 7.39 -5.40 13.00
N LYS A 121 6.96 -4.18 12.68
CA LYS A 121 6.53 -3.19 13.69
C LYS A 121 5.14 -3.49 14.22
N THR A 122 4.22 -3.85 13.32
CA THR A 122 2.80 -4.05 13.65
C THR A 122 2.45 -5.52 13.87
N GLY A 123 3.27 -6.45 13.36
CA GLY A 123 2.95 -7.88 13.33
C GLY A 123 1.92 -8.24 12.24
N SER A 124 1.48 -7.27 11.44
CA SER A 124 0.51 -7.47 10.37
C SER A 124 1.11 -8.24 9.19
N LYS A 125 0.25 -8.99 8.50
CA LYS A 125 0.60 -9.81 7.34
C LYS A 125 -0.32 -9.51 6.17
N ASP A 126 0.29 -9.12 5.05
CA ASP A 126 -0.38 -9.00 3.77
C ASP A 126 -0.07 -10.23 2.91
N ALA A 127 -1.10 -10.90 2.42
CA ALA A 127 -0.98 -12.00 1.47
C ALA A 127 -1.36 -11.54 0.06
N TYR A 128 -0.50 -11.85 -0.90
CA TYR A 128 -0.65 -11.49 -2.30
C TYR A 128 -0.70 -12.74 -3.17
N THR A 129 -1.47 -12.67 -4.26
CA THR A 129 -1.51 -13.73 -5.27
C THR A 129 -0.16 -13.86 -5.98
N SER A 130 0.00 -14.92 -6.78
CA SER A 130 1.19 -15.08 -7.64
C SER A 130 1.35 -13.97 -8.68
N ALA A 131 0.27 -13.25 -9.00
CA ALA A 131 0.27 -12.06 -9.85
C ALA A 131 0.57 -10.76 -9.08
N GLY A 132 0.83 -10.83 -7.76
CA GLY A 132 1.14 -9.68 -6.92
C GLY A 132 -0.07 -8.86 -6.48
N VAL A 133 -1.30 -9.37 -6.63
CA VAL A 133 -2.53 -8.69 -6.21
C VAL A 133 -2.80 -8.97 -4.74
N LEU A 134 -3.10 -7.93 -3.93
CA LEU A 134 -3.46 -8.12 -2.53
C LEU A 134 -4.74 -8.95 -2.41
N ALA A 135 -4.68 -10.04 -1.65
CA ALA A 135 -5.80 -10.94 -1.42
C ALA A 135 -6.33 -10.87 0.02
N LYS A 136 -5.44 -10.61 0.99
CA LYS A 136 -5.80 -10.65 2.41
C LYS A 136 -4.86 -9.83 3.26
N VAL A 137 -5.40 -9.16 4.27
CA VAL A 137 -4.68 -8.50 5.36
C VAL A 137 -5.03 -9.26 6.64
N THR A 138 -4.04 -9.58 7.46
CA THR A 138 -4.22 -10.23 8.75
C THR A 138 -3.48 -9.45 9.82
N ASP A 139 -4.20 -9.00 10.84
CA ASP A 139 -3.61 -8.27 11.96
C ASP A 139 -2.82 -9.20 12.90
N HIS A 140 -2.16 -8.62 13.91
CA HIS A 140 -1.36 -9.40 14.86
C HIS A 140 -2.20 -10.33 15.76
N ASN A 141 -3.52 -10.11 15.86
CA ASN A 141 -4.47 -10.92 16.61
C ASN A 141 -5.14 -12.00 15.73
N GLY A 142 -4.87 -12.00 14.42
CA GLY A 142 -5.47 -12.91 13.46
C GLY A 142 -6.82 -12.45 12.90
N ALA A 143 -7.27 -11.20 13.16
CA ALA A 143 -8.42 -10.65 12.46
C ALA A 143 -8.06 -10.40 10.99
N THR A 144 -9.02 -10.61 10.08
CA THR A 144 -8.73 -10.67 8.66
C THR A 144 -9.65 -9.79 7.83
N ILE A 145 -9.07 -9.09 6.87
CA ILE A 145 -9.78 -8.41 5.78
C ILE A 145 -9.44 -9.15 4.49
N THR A 146 -10.46 -9.68 3.81
CA THR A 146 -10.29 -10.28 2.48
C THR A 146 -10.53 -9.24 1.41
N VAL A 147 -9.65 -9.19 0.42
CA VAL A 147 -9.70 -8.22 -0.68
C VAL A 147 -9.94 -8.99 -1.97
N THR A 148 -11.01 -8.63 -2.68
CA THR A 148 -11.31 -9.14 -4.01
C THR A 148 -11.27 -7.97 -4.99
N GLN A 149 -10.24 -7.96 -5.85
CA GLN A 149 -10.14 -6.96 -6.92
C GLN A 149 -10.70 -7.53 -8.21
N HIS A 150 -11.60 -6.80 -8.86
CA HIS A 150 -12.10 -7.14 -10.19
C HIS A 150 -11.24 -6.45 -11.26
N SER A 151 -10.53 -7.23 -12.07
CA SER A 151 -9.68 -6.70 -13.16
C SER A 151 -10.45 -6.46 -14.47
N GLY A 152 -11.74 -6.12 -14.40
CA GLY A 152 -12.62 -6.03 -15.56
C GLY A 152 -13.56 -4.83 -15.52
N GLY A 153 -13.44 -3.96 -16.52
CA GLY A 153 -14.31 -2.79 -16.72
C GLY A 153 -13.83 -1.57 -15.95
N GLY A 154 -13.10 -0.69 -16.63
CA GLY A 154 -12.89 0.67 -16.13
C GLY A 154 -14.23 1.37 -15.88
N TYR A 155 -14.20 2.44 -15.09
CA TYR A 155 -15.36 3.31 -14.88
C TYR A 155 -15.96 3.69 -16.23
N LYS A 156 -17.18 3.23 -16.49
CA LYS A 156 -18.01 3.84 -17.53
C LYS A 156 -18.53 5.14 -16.92
N LEU A 157 -17.88 6.25 -17.28
CA LEU A 157 -18.49 7.56 -17.17
C LEU A 157 -19.63 7.69 -18.19
#